data_AF-A0A426YWU5-F1
#
_entry.id   AF-A0A426YWU5-F1
#
_cell.length_a   1.000
_cell.length_b   1.000
_cell.length_c   1.000
_cell.angle_alpha   90.00
_cell.angle_beta   90.00
_cell.angle_gamma   90.00
#
_symmetry.space_group_name_H-M   'P 1'
#
loop_
_entity.id
_entity.type
_entity.pdbx_description
1 polymer ?
#
loop_
_entity_poly.entity_id
_entity_poly.type
_entity_poly.pdbx_seq_one_letter_code
_entity_poly.pdbx_strand_id
1 'polypeptide(L)'
;MLSYFRDLCGCMLTLAGMAGTYLDILALSTFFLLFASWLAYVTFEDTEEGRTMFSSYGTTLYQMFVLFTTSNNPDVWVPAYK
;
A
#
# COMPACT_ATOMS: atom_id res chain seq x y z
N MET A 1 -35.28 -16.89 5.26
CA MET A 1 -35.02 -15.50 4.79
C MET A 1 -34.62 -14.57 5.95
N LEU A 2 -35.41 -14.44 7.02
CA LEU A 2 -35.07 -13.60 8.20
C LEU A 2 -33.78 -14.01 8.95
N SER A 3 -33.43 -15.31 8.99
CA SER A 3 -32.16 -15.77 9.60
C SER A 3 -30.94 -15.18 8.90
N TYR A 4 -30.88 -15.26 7.57
CA TYR A 4 -29.76 -14.73 6.77
C TYR A 4 -29.48 -13.25 7.04
N PHE A 5 -30.52 -12.44 7.25
CA PHE A 5 -30.36 -11.02 7.53
C PHE A 5 -29.77 -10.79 8.94
N ARG A 6 -30.18 -11.58 9.92
CA ARG A 6 -29.63 -11.54 11.28
C ARG A 6 -28.17 -11.99 11.30
N ASP A 7 -27.83 -13.01 10.53
CA ASP A 7 -26.46 -13.52 10.41
C ASP A 7 -25.55 -12.45 9.75
N LEU A 8 -26.04 -11.78 8.70
CA LEU A 8 -25.33 -10.67 8.06
C LEU A 8 -25.10 -9.48 9.02
N CYS A 9 -26.12 -9.11 9.80
CA CYS A 9 -25.97 -8.08 10.84
C CYS A 9 -24.95 -8.48 11.90
N GLY A 10 -24.91 -9.75 12.31
CA GLY A 10 -23.89 -10.29 13.22
C GLY A 10 -22.47 -10.14 12.64
N CYS A 11 -22.28 -10.47 11.36
CA CYS A 11 -21.02 -10.26 10.66
C CYS A 11 -20.62 -8.78 10.59
N MET A 12 -21.57 -7.89 10.28
CA MET A 12 -21.32 -6.44 10.23
C MET A 12 -20.94 -5.88 11.61
N LEU A 13 -21.62 -6.29 12.68
CA LEU A 13 -21.28 -5.89 14.05
C LEU A 13 -19.89 -6.38 14.45
N THR A 14 -19.52 -7.59 14.04
CA THR A 14 -18.18 -8.14 14.27
C THR A 14 -17.12 -7.33 13.53
N LEU A 15 -17.38 -6.95 12.26
CA LEU A 15 -16.49 -6.12 11.46
C LEU A 15 -16.35 -4.70 12.06
N ALA A 16 -17.46 -4.12 12.52
CA ALA A 16 -17.45 -2.82 13.21
C ALA A 16 -16.67 -2.89 14.54
N GLY A 17 -16.77 -4.01 15.26
CA GLY A 17 -16.04 -4.23 16.51
C GLY A 17 -14.51 -4.26 16.34
N MET A 18 -14.00 -4.75 15.21
CA MET A 18 -12.57 -4.75 14.90
C MET A 18 -12.08 -3.47 14.19
N ALA A 19 -12.99 -2.57 13.81
CA ALA A 19 -12.65 -1.41 12.98
C ALA A 19 -11.62 -0.48 13.63
N GLY A 20 -11.66 -0.29 14.95
CA GLY A 20 -10.69 0.55 15.67
C GLY A 20 -9.26 0.06 15.50
N THR A 21 -8.98 -1.18 15.92
CA THR A 21 -7.66 -1.80 15.78
C THR A 21 -7.22 -1.91 14.32
N TYR A 22 -8.16 -2.18 13.41
CA TYR A 22 -7.85 -2.21 11.98
C TYR A 22 -7.42 -0.83 11.46
N LEU A 23 -8.08 0.25 11.87
CA LEU A 23 -7.69 1.62 11.52
C LEU A 23 -6.33 2.01 12.12
N ASP A 24 -6.00 1.57 13.32
CA ASP A 24 -4.68 1.79 13.93
C ASP A 24 -3.57 1.15 13.08
N ILE A 25 -3.77 -0.11 12.65
CA ILE A 25 -2.82 -0.83 11.79
C ILE A 25 -2.76 -0.19 10.39
N LEU A 26 -3.90 0.24 9.85
CA LEU A 26 -3.93 0.95 8.56
C LEU A 26 -3.18 2.29 8.64
N ALA A 27 -3.29 3.04 9.73
CA ALA A 27 -2.55 4.27 9.93
C ALA A 27 -1.04 4.00 9.98
N LEU A 28 -0.61 2.96 10.71
CA LEU A 28 0.80 2.53 10.74
C LEU A 28 1.30 2.07 9.36
N SER A 29 0.49 1.31 8.63
CA SER A 29 0.81 0.84 7.28
C SER A 29 0.92 2.00 6.30
N THR A 30 0.05 3.00 6.43
CA THR A 30 0.09 4.23 5.63
C THR A 30 1.35 5.03 5.93
N PHE A 31 1.72 5.16 7.21
CA PHE A 31 2.97 5.82 7.61
C PHE A 31 4.20 5.08 7.06
N PHE A 32 4.22 3.75 7.14
CA PHE A 32 5.27 2.92 6.53
C PHE A 32 5.39 3.18 5.03
N LEU A 33 4.26 3.18 4.30
CA LEU A 33 4.26 3.46 2.85
C LEU A 33 4.78 4.85 2.52
N LEU A 34 4.36 5.88 3.25
CA LEU A 34 4.84 7.25 3.04
C LEU A 34 6.35 7.35 3.24
N PHE A 35 6.87 6.72 4.31
CA PHE A 35 8.29 6.71 4.63
C PHE A 35 9.11 5.90 3.63
N ALA A 36 8.67 4.68 3.29
CA ALA A 36 9.34 3.82 2.31
C ALA A 36 9.37 4.46 0.91
N SER A 37 8.28 5.12 0.51
CA SER A 37 8.21 5.83 -0.77
C SER A 37 9.15 7.03 -0.80
N TRP A 38 9.31 7.73 0.33
CA TRP A 38 10.28 8.84 0.42
C TRP A 38 11.71 8.31 0.29
N LEU A 39 12.02 7.23 1.00
CA LEU A 39 13.34 6.60 0.94
C LEU A 39 13.65 6.10 -0.47
N ALA A 40 12.71 5.43 -1.14
CA ALA A 40 12.85 4.99 -2.52
C ALA A 40 13.07 6.17 -3.48
N TYR A 41 12.29 7.25 -3.33
CA TYR A 41 12.43 8.46 -4.13
C TYR A 41 13.84 9.07 -4.00
N VAL A 42 14.31 9.31 -2.78
CA VAL A 42 15.65 9.88 -2.53
C VAL A 42 16.78 8.94 -2.99
N THR A 43 16.59 7.62 -2.89
CA THR A 43 17.60 6.65 -3.30
C THR A 43 17.79 6.61 -4.82
N PHE A 44 16.70 6.77 -5.58
CA PHE A 44 16.72 6.67 -7.04
C PHE A 44 16.64 8.01 -7.77
N GLU A 45 16.61 9.14 -7.07
CA GLU A 45 16.39 10.48 -7.64
C GLU A 45 17.32 10.80 -8.83
N ASP A 46 18.60 10.45 -8.70
CA ASP A 46 19.64 10.74 -9.69
C ASP A 46 19.95 9.57 -10.65
N THR A 47 19.14 8.50 -10.62
CA THR A 47 19.36 7.32 -11.49
C THR A 47 18.50 7.37 -12.75
N GLU A 48 18.89 6.68 -13.82
CA GLU A 48 18.08 6.63 -15.05
C GLU A 48 16.74 5.92 -14.81
N GLU A 49 16.73 4.96 -13.90
CA GLU A 49 15.57 4.19 -13.46
C GLU A 49 14.60 5.06 -12.68
N GLY A 50 15.12 5.90 -11.76
CA GLY A 50 14.29 6.83 -11.01
C GLY A 50 13.59 7.85 -11.89
N ARG A 51 14.19 8.26 -13.01
CA ARG A 51 13.53 9.13 -13.99
C ARG A 51 12.31 8.51 -14.66
N THR A 52 12.17 7.18 -14.68
CA THR A 52 11.03 6.48 -15.28
C THR A 52 10.01 6.00 -14.25
N MET A 53 10.46 5.32 -13.19
CA MET A 53 9.57 4.70 -12.20
C MET A 53 9.37 5.55 -10.93
N PHE A 54 10.33 6.40 -10.58
CA PHE A 54 10.36 7.19 -9.34
C PHE A 54 10.45 8.71 -9.59
N SER A 55 9.86 9.18 -10.69
CA SER A 55 10.07 10.55 -11.21
C SER A 55 9.58 11.67 -10.29
N SER A 56 8.67 11.35 -9.38
CA SER A 56 8.18 12.24 -8.34
C SER A 56 7.81 11.42 -7.11
N TYR A 57 7.70 12.08 -5.95
CA TYR A 57 7.23 11.43 -4.74
C TYR A 57 5.84 10.77 -4.92
N GLY A 58 4.91 11.44 -5.62
CA GLY A 58 3.57 10.90 -5.87
C GLY A 58 3.58 9.65 -6.75
N THR A 59 4.38 9.66 -7.83
CA THR A 59 4.58 8.49 -8.68
C THR A 59 5.21 7.34 -7.90
N THR A 60 6.23 7.65 -7.10
CA THR A 60 6.92 6.67 -6.26
C THR A 60 5.98 6.03 -5.24
N LEU A 61 5.14 6.84 -4.58
CA LEU A 61 4.14 6.35 -3.64
C LEU A 61 3.16 5.40 -4.30
N TYR A 62 2.67 5.73 -5.50
CA TYR A 62 1.81 4.84 -6.26
C TYR A 62 2.51 3.51 -6.59
N GLN A 63 3.74 3.56 -7.09
CA GLN A 63 4.51 2.35 -7.42
C GLN A 63 4.80 1.48 -6.19
N MET A 64 5.13 2.10 -5.06
CA MET A 64 5.36 1.40 -3.79
C MET A 64 4.07 0.83 -3.19
N PHE A 65 2.93 1.50 -3.36
CA PHE A 65 1.63 0.97 -2.96
C PHE A 65 1.24 -0.28 -3.77
N VAL A 66 1.43 -0.26 -5.09
CA VAL A 66 1.20 -1.45 -5.94
C VAL A 66 2.20 -2.57 -5.61
N LEU A 67 3.44 -2.22 -5.24
CA LEU A 67 4.43 -3.19 -4.79
C LEU A 67 4.09 -3.80 -3.43
N PHE A 68 3.47 -3.03 -2.53
CA PHE A 68 2.97 -3.51 -1.24
C PHE A 68 1.89 -4.60 -1.42
N THR A 69 1.11 -4.54 -2.51
CA THR A 69 0.17 -5.61 -2.90
C THR A 69 0.80 -6.66 -3.81
N THR A 70 2.10 -6.58 -4.09
CA THR A 70 2.90 -7.46 -4.95
C THR A 70 2.48 -7.51 -6.42
N SER A 71 1.63 -6.58 -6.86
CA SER A 71 0.99 -6.67 -8.19
C SER A 71 1.89 -6.21 -9.35
N ASN A 72 2.95 -5.44 -9.07
CA ASN A 72 3.97 -5.01 -10.04
C ASN A 72 5.34 -5.65 -9.77
N ASN A 73 5.38 -6.76 -9.03
CA ASN A 73 6.60 -7.53 -8.79
C ASN A 73 6.81 -8.56 -9.93
N PRO A 74 7.97 -8.65 -10.58
CA PRO A 74 9.24 -7.95 -10.30
C PRO A 74 9.43 -6.62 -11.08
N ASP A 75 8.50 -6.30 -11.99
CA ASP A 75 8.65 -5.27 -13.02
C ASP A 75 9.09 -3.89 -12.50
N VAL A 76 8.67 -3.51 -11.29
CA VAL A 76 8.97 -2.19 -10.72
C VAL A 76 10.43 -1.99 -10.32
N TRP A 77 11.16 -3.05 -9.94
CA TRP A 77 12.54 -2.96 -9.44
C TRP A 77 13.57 -3.62 -10.35
N VAL A 78 13.13 -4.39 -11.37
CA VAL A 78 14.02 -4.99 -12.36
C VAL A 78 14.96 -3.97 -13.04
N PRO A 79 14.51 -2.75 -13.41
CA PRO A 79 15.41 -1.75 -13.98
C PRO A 79 16.56 -1.39 -13.04
N ALA A 80 16.28 -1.27 -11.74
CA ALA A 80 17.27 -0.88 -10.72
C ALA A 80 18.24 -2.00 -10.32
N TYR A 81 17.98 -3.24 -10.74
CA TYR A 81 18.83 -4.39 -10.41
C TYR A 81 19.92 -4.67 -11.47
N LYS A 82 19.86 -3.99 -12.61
CA LYS A 82 20.81 -4.14 -13.73
C LYS A 82 21.92 -3.10 -13.65
#